data_AF-A0A7C4WU23-F1
#
_entry.id   AF-A0A7C4WU23-F1
#
_cell.length_a   1.000
_cell.length_b   1.000
_cell.length_c   1.000
_cell.angle_alpha   90.00
_cell.angle_beta   90.00
_cell.angle_gamma   90.00
#
_symmetry.space_group_name_H-M   'P 1'
#
loop_
_entity.id
_entity.type
_entity.pdbx_description
1 polymer ?
#
loop_
_entity_poly.entity_id
_entity_poly.type
_entity_poly.pdbx_seq_one_letter_code
_entity_poly.pdbx_strand_id
1 'polypeptide(L)'
;EDVDLERIAETTEGYAGSDLALLVREAGMLAMRENVSADKVRMRHFEEALRKVRPSLTPEMLKFYESWAEKSKRMLQGRVSPISFYV
;
A
#
# COMPACT_ATOMS: atom_id res chain seq x y z
N GLU A 1 -7.30 -14.20 -16.75
CA GLU A 1 -5.94 -14.40 -16.22
C GLU A 1 -6.06 -15.14 -14.88
N ASP A 2 -5.03 -15.85 -14.42
CA ASP A 2 -5.10 -16.67 -13.17
C ASP A 2 -4.95 -15.82 -11.89
N VAL A 3 -4.18 -14.72 -11.96
CA VAL A 3 -3.97 -13.81 -10.82
C VAL A 3 -5.11 -12.79 -10.77
N ASP A 4 -5.78 -12.71 -9.63
CA ASP A 4 -6.85 -11.75 -9.36
C ASP A 4 -6.29 -10.55 -8.59
N LEU A 5 -6.04 -9.45 -9.30
CA LEU A 5 -5.49 -8.22 -8.72
C LEU A 5 -6.51 -7.45 -7.89
N GLU A 6 -7.81 -7.57 -8.19
CA GLU A 6 -8.87 -6.92 -7.40
C GLU A 6 -8.92 -7.55 -6.01
N ARG A 7 -8.90 -8.89 -5.93
CA ARG A 7 -8.82 -9.61 -4.66
C ARG A 7 -7.54 -9.29 -3.86
N ILE A 8 -6.41 -9.10 -4.52
CA ILE A 8 -5.17 -8.70 -3.84
C ILE A 8 -5.32 -7.28 -3.27
N ALA A 9 -5.90 -6.35 -4.03
CA ALA A 9 -6.14 -4.99 -3.55
C ALA A 9 -7.06 -4.99 -2.33
N GLU A 10 -8.16 -5.75 -2.35
CA GLU A 10 -9.10 -5.87 -1.23
C GLU A 10 -8.48 -6.46 0.04
N THR A 11 -7.47 -7.33 -0.09
CA THR A 11 -6.84 -8.04 1.04
C THR A 11 -5.57 -7.37 1.58
N THR A 12 -5.15 -6.25 0.99
CA THR A 12 -3.91 -5.53 1.33
C THR A 12 -4.15 -4.19 2.02
N GLU A 13 -5.29 -4.04 2.69
CA GLU A 13 -5.55 -2.90 3.58
C GLU A 13 -4.43 -2.73 4.61
N GLY A 14 -3.94 -1.49 4.78
CA GLY A 14 -2.80 -1.17 5.66
C GLY A 14 -1.41 -1.49 5.09
N TYR A 15 -1.30 -2.03 3.88
CA TYR A 15 0.00 -2.21 3.23
C TYR A 15 0.50 -0.86 2.69
N ALA A 16 1.76 -0.55 2.97
CA ALA A 16 2.47 0.50 2.26
C ALA A 16 3.00 -0.03 0.92
N GLY A 17 3.44 0.88 0.03
CA GLY A 17 4.05 0.49 -1.24
C GLY A 17 5.27 -0.42 -1.08
N SER A 18 6.02 -0.28 0.02
CA SER A 18 7.12 -1.19 0.38
C SER A 18 6.65 -2.61 0.68
N ASP A 19 5.49 -2.76 1.33
CA ASP A 19 4.94 -4.06 1.69
C ASP A 19 4.42 -4.77 0.44
N LEU A 20 3.78 -4.03 -0.47
CA LEU A 20 3.36 -4.56 -1.77
C LEU A 20 4.54 -5.01 -2.64
N ALA A 21 5.63 -4.23 -2.65
CA ALA A 21 6.85 -4.63 -3.35
C ALA A 21 7.45 -5.92 -2.76
N LEU A 22 7.44 -6.05 -1.43
CA LEU A 22 7.88 -7.27 -0.75
C LEU A 22 6.95 -8.46 -1.05
N LEU A 23 5.63 -8.23 -1.08
CA LEU A 23 4.62 -9.23 -1.40
C LEU A 23 4.84 -9.83 -2.79
N VAL A 24 5.00 -8.99 -3.81
CA VAL A 24 5.26 -9.43 -5.19
C VAL A 24 6.58 -10.20 -5.27
N ARG A 25 7.62 -9.73 -4.57
CA ARG A 25 8.91 -10.41 -4.53
C ARG A 25 8.81 -11.80 -3.90
N GLU A 26 8.10 -11.95 -2.78
CA GLU A 26 7.93 -13.25 -2.13
C GLU A 26 7.09 -14.20 -2.98
N ALA A 27 6.03 -13.72 -3.65
CA ALA A 27 5.24 -14.52 -4.59
C ALA A 27 6.11 -15.04 -5.77
N GLY A 28 7.01 -14.21 -6.31
CA GLY A 28 7.98 -14.63 -7.32
C GLY A 28 8.97 -15.67 -6.81
N MET A 29 9.51 -15.48 -5.60
CA MET A 29 10.41 -16.45 -4.97
C MET A 29 9.71 -17.78 -4.68
N LEU A 30 8.43 -17.76 -4.30
CA LEU A 30 7.64 -18.97 -4.11
C LEU A 30 7.43 -19.73 -5.41
N ALA A 31 7.12 -19.03 -6.51
CA ALA A 31 7.02 -19.63 -7.84
C ALA A 31 8.33 -20.34 -8.24
N MET A 32 9.47 -19.67 -8.05
CA MET A 32 10.79 -20.21 -8.38
C MET A 32 11.19 -21.40 -7.49
N ARG A 33 10.80 -21.39 -6.22
CA ARG A 33 11.03 -22.53 -5.30
C ARG A 33 10.13 -23.73 -5.63
N GLU A 34 8.90 -23.49 -6.10
CA GLU A 34 8.00 -24.55 -6.56
C GLU A 34 8.55 -25.22 -7.82
N ASN A 35 9.01 -24.42 -8.79
CA ASN A 35 9.65 -24.90 -10.00
C ASN A 35 10.66 -23.88 -10.51
N VAL A 36 11.93 -24.27 -10.61
CA VAL A 36 13.02 -23.40 -11.10
C VAL A 36 12.81 -22.94 -12.55
N SER A 37 12.04 -23.70 -13.34
CA SER A 37 11.65 -23.38 -14.71
C SER A 37 10.26 -22.74 -14.80
N ALA A 38 9.69 -22.26 -13.69
CA ALA A 38 8.42 -21.56 -13.70
C ALA A 38 8.48 -20.31 -14.59
N ASP A 39 7.53 -20.19 -15.52
CA ASP A 39 7.39 -19.05 -16.42
C ASP A 39 6.41 -17.99 -15.89
N LYS A 40 5.58 -18.36 -14.90
CA LYS A 40 4.48 -17.53 -14.39
C LYS A 40 4.32 -17.65 -12.88
N VAL A 41 4.03 -16.51 -12.26
CA VAL A 41 3.48 -16.45 -10.90
C VAL A 41 1.96 -16.70 -10.99
N ARG A 42 1.44 -17.55 -10.10
CA ARG A 42 0.04 -17.96 -10.02
C ARG A 42 -0.59 -17.38 -8.75
N MET A 43 -1.92 -17.35 -8.68
CA MET A 43 -2.62 -16.80 -7.50
C MET A 43 -2.22 -17.50 -6.19
N ARG A 44 -1.99 -18.81 -6.22
CA ARG A 44 -1.51 -19.59 -5.05
C ARG A 44 -0.21 -19.07 -4.44
N HIS A 45 0.70 -18.50 -5.24
CA HIS A 45 1.94 -17.95 -4.72
C HIS A 45 1.70 -16.62 -3.99
N PHE A 46 0.73 -15.82 -4.46
CA PHE A 46 0.29 -14.61 -3.77
C PHE A 46 -0.44 -14.95 -2.47
N GLU A 47 -1.31 -15.96 -2.47
CA GLU A 47 -2.00 -16.40 -1.24
C GLU A 47 -1.01 -16.86 -0.16
N GLU A 48 0.05 -17.57 -0.55
CA GLU A 48 1.10 -17.98 0.38
C GLU A 48 2.01 -16.81 0.78
N ALA A 49 2.29 -15.86 -0.12
CA ALA A 49 3.05 -14.66 0.20
C ALA A 49 2.28 -13.74 1.18
N LEU A 50 0.97 -13.58 1.02
CA LEU A 50 0.08 -12.81 1.92
C LEU A 50 0.07 -13.36 3.35
N ARG A 51 0.35 -14.65 3.55
CA ARG A 51 0.49 -15.21 4.91
C ARG A 51 1.79 -14.80 5.60
N LYS A 52 2.82 -14.47 4.82
CA LYS A 52 4.18 -14.16 5.32
C LYS A 52 4.43 -12.67 5.44
N VAL A 53 3.94 -11.90 4.48
CA VAL A 53 4.09 -10.44 4.48
C VAL A 53 2.96 -9.84 5.30
N ARG A 54 3.29 -8.94 6.22
CA ARG A 54 2.31 -8.24 7.08
C ARG A 54 2.31 -6.75 6.73
N PRO A 55 1.17 -6.06 6.88
CA PRO A 55 1.11 -4.61 6.70
C PRO A 55 2.04 -3.91 7.68
N SER A 56 2.74 -2.88 7.22
CA SER A 56 3.59 -2.05 8.07
C SER A 56 2.86 -0.86 8.69
N LEU A 57 1.73 -0.42 8.13
CA LEU A 57 0.93 0.68 8.69
C LEU A 57 -0.06 0.14 9.71
N THR A 58 0.07 0.60 10.96
CA THR A 58 -0.90 0.27 12.01
C THR A 58 -2.09 1.24 12.00
N PRO A 59 -3.25 0.85 12.53
CA PRO A 59 -4.40 1.75 12.67
C PRO A 59 -4.08 3.03 13.45
N GLU A 60 -3.19 2.95 14.44
CA GLU A 60 -2.74 4.11 15.22
C GLU A 60 -1.92 5.08 14.37
N MET A 61 -1.03 4.56 13.51
CA MET A 61 -0.26 5.38 12.57
C MET A 61 -1.17 6.09 11.58
N LEU A 62 -2.17 5.39 11.03
CA LEU A 62 -3.15 5.98 10.10
C LEU A 62 -3.91 7.13 10.76
N LYS A 63 -4.45 6.92 11.97
CA LYS A 63 -5.12 7.98 12.75
C LYS A 63 -4.20 9.18 13.02
N PHE A 64 -2.93 8.91 13.33
CA PHE A 64 -1.95 9.97 13.53
C PHE A 64 -1.81 10.82 12.25
N TYR A 65 -1.60 10.19 11.09
CA TYR A 65 -1.45 10.89 9.81
C TYR A 65 -2.71 11.64 9.38
N GLU A 66 -3.91 11.08 9.60
CA GLU A 66 -5.18 11.78 9.36
C GLU A 66 -5.28 13.04 10.21
N SER A 67 -5.01 12.93 11.52
CA SER A 67 -5.06 14.07 12.43
C SER A 67 -4.03 15.15 12.08
N TRP A 68 -2.85 14.73 11.62
CA TRP A 68 -1.79 15.62 11.16
C TRP A 68 -2.20 16.34 9.87
N ALA A 69 -2.79 15.63 8.91
CA ALA A 69 -3.26 16.21 7.66
C ALA A 69 -4.36 17.26 7.90
N GLU A 70 -5.30 16.99 8.81
CA GLU A 70 -6.37 17.92 9.19
C GLU A 70 -5.80 19.18 9.86
N LYS A 71 -4.88 19.04 10.83
CA LYS A 71 -4.21 20.18 11.48
C LYS A 71 -3.42 21.01 10.47
N SER A 72 -2.73 20.34 9.55
CA SER A 72 -1.90 20.99 8.53
C SER A 72 -2.76 21.81 7.55
N LYS A 73 -3.90 21.29 7.11
CA LYS A 73 -4.87 22.04 6.28
C LYS A 73 -5.37 23.31 6.98
N ARG A 74 -5.73 23.22 8.26
CA ARG A 74 -6.17 24.38 9.06
C ARG A 74 -5.07 25.44 9.21
N MET A 75 -3.83 25.01 9.45
CA MET A 75 -2.68 25.93 9.54
C MET A 75 -2.41 26.65 8.21
N LEU A 76 -2.56 25.96 7.07
CA LEU A 76 -2.37 26.56 5.75
C LEU A 76 -3.50 27.53 5.40
N GLN A 77 -4.76 27.21 5.73
CA GLN A 77 -5.90 28.11 5.52
C GLN A 77 -5.79 29.41 6.33
N GLY A 78 -5.21 29.37 7.55
CA GLY A 78 -4.97 30.57 8.36
C GLY A 78 -3.86 31.50 7.86
N ARG A 79 -3.05 31.09 6.87
CA ARG A 79 -1.94 31.88 6.31
C ARG A 79 -2.25 32.54 4.97
N VAL A 80 -3.43 32.31 4.38
CA VAL A 80 -3.85 32.98 3.15
C VAL A 80 -4.46 34.33 3.53
N SER A 81 -3.64 35.39 3.54
CA SER A 81 -4.17 36.75 3.49
C SER A 81 -4.74 36.97 2.09
N PRO A 82 -6.01 37.40 1.92
CA PRO A 82 -6.48 37.80 0.60
C PRO A 82 -5.65 39.02 0.18
N ILE A 83 -4.83 38.84 -0.85
CA ILE A 83 -4.12 39.97 -1.47
C ILE A 83 -5.20 40.86 -2.08
N SER A 84 -5.61 41.88 -1.34
CA SER A 84 -6.55 42.89 -1.81
C SER A 84 -5.81 43.83 -2.75
N PHE A 85 -5.84 43.53 -4.04
CA PHE A 85 -5.51 44.51 -5.06
C PHE A 85 -6.70 45.48 -5.17
N TYR A 86 -6.63 46.60 -4.46
CA TYR A 86 -7.43 47.76 -4.83
C TYR A 86 -6.79 48.39 -6.07
N VAL A 87 -7.54 48.36 -7.18
CA VAL A 87 -7.32 49.18 -8.38
C VAL A 87 -8.10 50.48 -8.20
#